data_AF-A0A257TRN3-F1
#
_entry.id   AF-A0A257TRN3-F1
#
_cell.length_a   1.000
_cell.length_b   1.000
_cell.length_c   1.000
_cell.angle_alpha   90.00
_cell.angle_beta   90.00
_cell.angle_gamma   90.00
#
_symmetry.space_group_name_H-M   'P 1'
#
loop_
_entity.id
_entity.type
_entity.pdbx_description
1 polymer ?
#
loop_
_entity_poly.entity_id
_entity_poly.type
_entity_poly.pdbx_seq_one_letter_code
_entity_poly.pdbx_strand_id
1 'polypeptide(L)'
;MSEVRLVVRDASRDISGNCHGSLADRVVAALSAEPETIEELDRAIERFHFRDDDKSFLAWFSSGIRDEPYDAGLVVIDLAARLLAYESTYSSFGHDGSVAYHDGRCATQLDVRYHLPDDWVVLDEVSAWQIRADELRQRRLAQPPLDARAVLYGRPLLEFVAAACFETFGKSPHGDENQPAAGQPGGRGPLEFDADDPDRYGHPEYDRVREIHAQWLTTPRDDLRGETPRDRLFANRDFLTSDLQDRENQWSFQGTCPPPLDRESHAYRFAGIGIHEWVHYYYLLRRLIWSCHDQVREQAGKSANWHLFSPGDFLTGEVPRLAAARDKWLDSPDRDLSGRTPRQVNDNERRRVPEAESGHDAMVDDDCPLCNMMADLPGLMFWHLDGCNMDEGFAFSYLRTREEWETEQREWEEHDRRFDEEQAAKDELGVMYPDDERVDADSPWSYSVQKPENESVPLRLFAIGSELAKIVVELKQTPEDRPSIEALKRDFGNLREVAQSGDLSLAAALIEPVLDRFCETLNGVAASHEQLTKRCADLSRRLCRFLEPPSDEADPADDDDSWTPFDDPIDDDDVPF
;
A
#
# COMPACT_ATOMS: atom_id res chain seq x y z
N MET A 1 4.09 43.46 3.53
CA MET A 1 3.81 42.95 4.87
C MET A 1 2.93 41.73 4.65
N SER A 2 3.25 40.63 5.33
CA SER A 2 2.71 39.29 5.06
C SER A 2 2.42 38.58 6.37
N GLU A 3 2.08 39.35 7.40
CA GLU A 3 1.76 38.82 8.72
C GLU A 3 0.26 38.55 8.83
N VAL A 4 -0.13 37.51 9.55
CA VAL A 4 -1.52 37.19 9.85
C VAL A 4 -1.67 37.04 11.36
N ARG A 5 -2.89 37.23 11.86
CA ARG A 5 -3.27 36.79 13.20
C ARG A 5 -3.56 35.29 13.15
N LEU A 6 -2.84 34.48 13.92
CA LEU A 6 -3.16 33.06 14.11
C LEU A 6 -3.78 32.85 15.50
N VAL A 7 -4.95 32.23 15.53
CA VAL A 7 -5.66 31.82 16.74
C VAL A 7 -5.74 30.29 16.73
N VAL A 8 -5.31 29.65 17.82
CA VAL A 8 -5.43 28.20 17.99
C VAL A 8 -6.17 27.92 19.29
N ARG A 9 -7.13 27.01 19.22
CA ARG A 9 -8.01 26.63 20.31
C ARG A 9 -8.11 25.13 20.42
N ASP A 10 -8.03 24.62 21.63
CA ASP A 10 -8.41 23.25 21.96
C ASP A 10 -9.49 23.22 23.05
N ALA A 11 -9.82 22.04 23.57
CA ALA A 11 -10.85 21.89 24.60
C ALA A 11 -10.48 22.55 25.95
N SER A 12 -9.19 22.84 26.17
CA SER A 12 -8.64 23.27 27.46
C SER A 12 -8.27 24.75 27.50
N ARG A 13 -7.81 25.32 26.38
CA ARG A 13 -7.28 26.69 26.33
C ARG A 13 -7.27 27.27 24.92
N ASP A 14 -7.05 28.59 24.91
CA ASP A 14 -6.91 29.40 23.70
C ASP A 14 -5.54 30.09 23.69
N ILE A 15 -4.92 30.17 22.52
CA ILE A 15 -3.69 30.93 22.28
C ILE A 15 -3.80 31.75 20.98
N SER A 16 -3.14 32.90 20.93
CA SER A 16 -3.09 33.76 19.75
C SER A 16 -1.78 34.53 19.60
N GLY A 17 -1.37 34.78 18.36
CA GLY A 17 -0.13 35.47 18.02
C GLY A 17 -0.16 36.04 16.61
N ASN A 18 0.69 37.04 16.34
CA ASN A 18 0.92 37.52 14.97
C ASN A 18 2.08 36.72 14.38
N CYS A 19 1.93 36.13 13.20
CA CYS A 19 3.01 35.39 12.55
C CYS A 19 3.06 35.69 11.06
N HIS A 20 4.17 35.37 10.40
CA HIS A 20 4.21 35.38 8.93
C HIS A 20 3.20 34.37 8.35
N GLY A 21 2.59 34.66 7.21
CA GLY A 21 1.59 33.79 6.58
C GLY A 21 2.11 32.37 6.31
N SER A 22 3.35 32.24 5.82
CA SER A 22 3.99 30.93 5.63
C SER A 22 4.12 30.08 6.90
N LEU A 23 4.07 30.71 8.08
CA LEU A 23 4.06 30.00 9.35
C LEU A 23 2.66 29.44 9.61
N ALA A 24 1.61 30.24 9.38
CA ALA A 24 0.24 29.78 9.46
C ALA A 24 -0.01 28.61 8.49
N ASP A 25 0.52 28.66 7.27
CA ASP A 25 0.43 27.56 6.31
C ASP A 25 0.96 26.23 6.86
N ARG A 26 2.12 26.26 7.54
CA ARG A 26 2.71 25.08 8.17
C ARG A 26 1.92 24.57 9.37
N VAL A 27 1.28 25.48 10.12
CA VAL A 27 0.37 25.09 11.21
C VAL A 27 -0.90 24.44 10.66
N VAL A 28 -1.44 24.95 9.55
CA VAL A 28 -2.58 24.33 8.84
C VAL A 28 -2.18 22.96 8.29
N ALA A 29 -1.01 22.85 7.64
CA ALA A 29 -0.52 21.56 7.14
C ALA A 29 -0.35 20.52 8.26
N ALA A 30 0.05 20.95 9.46
CA ALA A 30 0.16 20.08 10.64
C ALA A 30 -1.17 19.49 11.12
N LEU A 31 -2.32 20.03 10.70
CA LEU A 31 -3.63 19.45 10.99
C LEU A 31 -3.84 18.08 10.30
N SER A 32 -3.04 17.75 9.29
CA SER A 32 -2.94 16.39 8.70
C SER A 32 -2.53 15.32 9.71
N ALA A 33 -1.94 15.69 10.85
CA ALA A 33 -1.63 14.77 11.94
C ALA A 33 -2.82 14.53 12.89
N GLU A 34 -4.00 15.11 12.58
CA GLU A 34 -5.24 14.99 13.35
C GLU A 34 -5.13 15.39 14.84
N PRO A 35 -4.45 16.51 15.20
CA PRO A 35 -4.30 16.91 16.60
C PRO A 35 -5.64 17.33 17.22
N GLU A 36 -5.86 16.97 18.49
CA GLU A 36 -6.98 17.44 19.32
C GLU A 36 -6.53 18.48 20.36
N THR A 37 -5.23 18.52 20.66
CA THR A 37 -4.64 19.42 21.66
C THR A 37 -3.57 20.31 21.04
N ILE A 38 -3.35 21.49 21.63
CA ILE A 38 -2.29 22.40 21.21
C ILE A 38 -0.92 21.72 21.33
N GLU A 39 -0.69 20.86 22.32
CA GLU A 39 0.54 20.08 22.46
C GLU A 39 0.75 19.09 21.32
N GLU A 40 -0.29 18.40 20.85
CA GLU A 40 -0.21 17.52 19.68
C GLU A 40 0.06 18.32 18.41
N LEU A 41 -0.62 19.45 18.22
CA LEU A 41 -0.39 20.34 17.07
C LEU A 41 1.06 20.85 17.06
N ASP A 42 1.59 21.27 18.21
CA ASP A 42 2.96 21.77 18.35
C ASP A 42 4.01 20.74 17.92
N ARG A 43 3.79 19.45 18.24
CA ARG A 43 4.64 18.34 17.78
C ARG A 43 4.43 18.05 16.30
N ALA A 44 3.19 18.07 15.82
CA ALA A 44 2.86 17.80 14.42
C ALA A 44 3.49 18.82 13.45
N ILE A 45 3.72 20.05 13.89
CA ILE A 45 4.43 21.08 13.10
C ILE A 45 5.83 20.63 12.70
N GLU A 46 6.49 19.74 13.45
CA GLU A 46 7.82 19.24 13.12
C GLU A 46 7.86 18.48 11.80
N ARG A 47 6.71 17.95 11.33
CA ARG A 47 6.57 17.36 9.99
C ARG A 47 6.86 18.39 8.88
N PHE A 48 6.66 19.69 9.12
CA PHE A 48 6.80 20.76 8.13
C PHE A 48 7.85 21.82 8.50
N HIS A 49 8.35 21.79 9.74
CA HIS A 49 9.34 22.72 10.26
C HIS A 49 10.29 22.02 11.23
N PHE A 50 11.53 21.81 10.80
CA PHE A 50 12.59 21.29 11.67
C PHE A 50 12.83 22.22 12.86
N ARG A 51 12.92 21.64 14.06
CA ARG A 51 13.25 22.35 15.30
C ARG A 51 14.63 21.92 15.78
N ASP A 52 15.51 22.90 15.96
CA ASP A 52 16.86 22.69 16.50
C ASP A 52 16.88 22.78 18.05
N ASP A 53 15.77 23.21 18.67
CA ASP A 53 15.62 23.30 20.12
C ASP A 53 14.34 22.64 20.66
N ASP A 54 14.40 22.21 21.93
CA ASP A 54 13.27 21.62 22.65
C ASP A 54 12.15 22.64 22.97
N LYS A 55 12.18 23.86 22.40
CA LYS A 55 11.19 24.90 22.73
C LYS A 55 9.98 24.78 21.83
N SER A 56 8.79 24.72 22.44
CA SER A 56 7.52 24.69 21.70
C SER A 56 7.46 25.79 20.62
N PHE A 57 7.04 25.38 19.42
CA PHE A 57 6.85 26.27 18.28
C PHE A 57 5.84 27.38 18.59
N LEU A 58 4.86 27.07 19.42
CA LEU A 58 3.79 27.98 19.86
C LEU A 58 4.11 28.72 21.17
N ALA A 59 5.33 28.57 21.73
CA ALA A 59 5.70 29.13 23.05
C ALA A 59 5.62 30.66 23.16
N TRP A 60 5.66 31.37 22.04
CA TRP A 60 5.62 32.84 21.97
C TRP A 60 4.20 33.39 21.76
N PHE A 61 3.21 32.52 21.63
CA PHE A 61 1.80 32.92 21.55
C PHE A 61 1.30 33.36 22.93
N SER A 62 0.43 34.37 22.93
CA SER A 62 -0.23 34.84 24.15
C SER A 62 -1.44 33.97 24.46
N SER A 63 -1.73 33.73 25.74
CA SER A 63 -2.99 33.10 26.14
C SER A 63 -4.18 34.01 25.82
N GLY A 64 -5.29 33.39 25.43
CA GLY A 64 -6.58 34.02 25.13
C GLY A 64 -6.82 34.20 23.63
N ILE A 65 -8.10 34.38 23.29
CA ILE A 65 -8.55 34.64 21.92
C ILE A 65 -8.31 36.11 21.60
N ARG A 66 -7.71 36.35 20.44
CA ARG A 66 -7.64 37.65 19.77
C ARG A 66 -7.93 37.42 18.30
N ASP A 67 -9.18 37.56 17.92
CA ASP A 67 -9.73 37.22 16.61
C ASP A 67 -9.96 38.46 15.73
N GLU A 68 -9.25 39.57 16.01
CA GLU A 68 -9.17 40.68 15.07
C GLU A 68 -8.12 40.40 13.97
N PRO A 69 -8.45 40.60 12.68
CA PRO A 69 -7.48 40.48 11.59
C PRO A 69 -6.25 41.37 11.80
N TYR A 70 -5.09 40.88 11.36
CA TYR A 70 -3.83 41.59 11.46
C TYR A 70 -3.10 41.56 10.12
N ASP A 71 -2.76 42.74 9.60
CA ASP A 71 -2.08 42.94 8.32
C ASP A 71 -2.73 42.16 7.15
N ALA A 72 -2.18 40.99 6.80
CA ALA A 72 -2.64 40.16 5.69
C ALA A 72 -3.86 39.28 6.03
N GLY A 73 -4.30 39.20 7.29
CA GLY A 73 -5.57 38.53 7.64
C GLY A 73 -5.67 37.90 9.03
N LEU A 74 -6.61 36.97 9.16
CA LEU A 74 -6.90 36.13 10.33
C LEU A 74 -6.97 34.66 9.92
N VAL A 75 -6.38 33.78 10.73
CA VAL A 75 -6.50 32.32 10.64
C VAL A 75 -6.90 31.81 12.02
N VAL A 76 -7.98 31.05 12.09
CA VAL A 76 -8.53 30.46 13.31
C VAL A 76 -8.56 28.95 13.15
N ILE A 77 -7.94 28.24 14.10
CA ILE A 77 -7.92 26.79 14.18
C ILE A 77 -8.58 26.38 15.50
N ASP A 78 -9.61 25.55 15.40
CA ASP A 78 -10.33 25.01 16.55
C ASP A 78 -10.24 23.48 16.51
N LEU A 79 -9.27 22.94 17.25
CA LEU A 79 -8.93 21.51 17.24
C LEU A 79 -10.11 20.65 17.72
N ALA A 80 -10.74 21.08 18.82
CA ALA A 80 -11.89 20.36 19.39
C ALA A 80 -13.12 20.37 18.48
N ALA A 81 -13.25 21.38 17.61
CA ALA A 81 -14.32 21.48 16.61
C ALA A 81 -13.94 20.87 15.25
N ARG A 82 -12.66 20.53 15.02
CA ARG A 82 -12.08 20.27 13.68
C ARG A 82 -12.46 21.36 12.68
N LEU A 83 -12.22 22.62 13.04
CA LEU A 83 -12.57 23.78 12.22
C LEU A 83 -11.31 24.58 11.88
N LEU A 84 -11.16 24.92 10.61
CA LEU A 84 -10.26 25.93 10.08
C LEU A 84 -11.11 27.05 9.49
N ALA A 85 -11.03 28.26 10.05
CA ALA A 85 -11.66 29.43 9.48
C ALA A 85 -10.61 30.48 9.17
N TYR A 86 -10.65 31.11 8.00
CA TYR A 86 -9.65 32.08 7.61
C TYR A 86 -10.25 33.23 6.80
N GLU A 87 -9.63 34.40 6.93
CA GLU A 87 -9.81 35.55 6.06
C GLU A 87 -8.39 36.06 5.79
N SER A 88 -7.77 35.62 4.71
CA SER A 88 -6.36 35.95 4.40
C SER A 88 -6.17 36.35 2.95
N THR A 89 -5.33 37.36 2.76
CA THR A 89 -4.83 37.80 1.45
C THR A 89 -3.49 37.16 1.10
N TYR A 90 -2.90 36.38 2.02
CA TYR A 90 -1.60 35.71 1.81
C TYR A 90 -1.78 34.30 1.25
N SER A 91 -2.67 33.50 1.87
CA SER A 91 -2.91 32.10 1.50
C SER A 91 -4.41 31.80 1.43
N SER A 92 -4.75 30.85 0.57
CA SER A 92 -6.02 30.13 0.58
C SER A 92 -5.79 28.72 1.11
N PHE A 93 -6.64 28.25 2.02
CA PHE A 93 -6.53 26.92 2.60
C PHE A 93 -7.60 25.99 2.03
N GLY A 94 -7.19 24.76 1.70
CA GLY A 94 -8.06 23.69 1.25
C GLY A 94 -7.95 22.46 2.16
N HIS A 95 -8.63 21.38 1.76
CA HIS A 95 -8.44 20.07 2.38
C HIS A 95 -7.09 19.46 2.00
N ASP A 96 -6.53 19.85 0.87
CA ASP A 96 -5.22 19.43 0.40
C ASP A 96 -4.37 20.64 0.02
N GLY A 97 -3.06 20.46 0.03
CA GLY A 97 -2.13 21.48 -0.40
C GLY A 97 -0.68 21.08 -0.19
N SER A 98 0.22 22.04 -0.37
CA SER A 98 1.64 21.87 -0.11
C SER A 98 2.22 23.11 0.55
N VAL A 99 3.24 22.90 1.38
CA VAL A 99 3.98 23.97 2.03
C VAL A 99 5.48 23.75 1.89
N ALA A 100 6.23 24.82 1.68
CA ALA A 100 7.69 24.75 1.68
C ALA A 100 8.18 24.31 3.06
N TYR A 101 8.91 23.19 3.11
CA TYR A 101 9.54 22.68 4.32
C TYR A 101 10.55 23.68 4.85
N HIS A 102 10.62 23.86 6.17
CA HIS A 102 11.53 24.80 6.79
C HIS A 102 12.56 24.06 7.65
N ASP A 103 13.85 24.23 7.40
CA ASP A 103 14.95 23.51 8.06
C ASP A 103 15.37 24.13 9.41
N GLY A 104 14.46 24.85 10.06
CA GLY A 104 14.74 25.68 11.24
C GLY A 104 15.49 27.00 10.96
N ARG A 105 16.14 27.16 9.79
CA ARG A 105 16.87 28.40 9.41
C ARG A 105 16.15 29.18 8.32
N CYS A 106 15.67 28.50 7.29
CA CYS A 106 14.91 29.08 6.19
C CYS A 106 13.95 28.08 5.56
N ALA A 107 13.02 28.58 4.74
CA ALA A 107 12.27 27.74 3.83
C ALA A 107 13.21 27.11 2.81
N THR A 108 13.07 25.80 2.59
CA THR A 108 13.79 25.02 1.58
C THR A 108 13.02 25.03 0.26
N GLN A 109 13.56 24.39 -0.78
CA GLN A 109 12.86 24.18 -2.06
C GLN A 109 11.98 22.93 -2.06
N LEU A 110 11.90 22.22 -0.93
CA LEU A 110 11.09 21.03 -0.80
C LEU A 110 9.67 21.43 -0.41
N ASP A 111 8.72 21.23 -1.32
CA ASP A 111 7.30 21.35 -1.01
C ASP A 111 6.78 20.02 -0.42
N VAL A 112 6.29 20.09 0.81
CA VAL A 112 5.70 18.93 1.50
C VAL A 112 4.19 19.02 1.40
N ARG A 113 3.59 17.98 0.84
CA ARG A 113 2.14 17.85 0.71
C ARG A 113 1.48 17.53 2.05
N TYR A 114 0.24 17.96 2.18
CA TYR A 114 -0.63 17.61 3.28
C TYR A 114 -2.05 17.38 2.77
N HIS A 115 -2.76 16.52 3.48
CA HIS A 115 -4.19 16.29 3.33
C HIS A 115 -4.84 16.42 4.71
N LEU A 116 -6.01 17.02 4.77
CA LEU A 116 -6.84 17.13 5.97
C LEU A 116 -7.95 16.09 5.88
N PRO A 117 -8.24 15.35 6.95
CA PRO A 117 -9.37 14.43 6.94
C PRO A 117 -10.69 15.14 6.65
N ASP A 118 -11.64 14.42 6.06
CA ASP A 118 -12.96 14.93 5.64
C ASP A 118 -13.80 15.51 6.80
N ASP A 119 -13.46 15.19 8.05
CA ASP A 119 -14.14 15.71 9.23
C ASP A 119 -13.72 17.14 9.62
N TRP A 120 -12.66 17.68 8.99
CA TRP A 120 -12.31 19.09 9.10
C TRP A 120 -13.26 19.97 8.29
N VAL A 121 -13.78 21.02 8.91
CA VAL A 121 -14.55 22.05 8.22
C VAL A 121 -13.63 23.21 7.89
N VAL A 122 -13.52 23.56 6.61
CA VAL A 122 -12.76 24.73 6.15
C VAL A 122 -13.74 25.86 5.79
N LEU A 123 -13.59 27.04 6.39
CA LEU A 123 -14.36 28.24 6.11
C LEU A 123 -13.44 29.34 5.59
N ASP A 124 -13.83 29.97 4.49
CA ASP A 124 -13.18 31.15 3.90
C ASP A 124 -13.74 32.49 4.45
N GLU A 125 -14.58 32.42 5.50
CA GLU A 125 -15.13 33.56 6.21
C GLU A 125 -15.05 33.36 7.73
N VAL A 126 -14.61 34.41 8.45
CA VAL A 126 -14.44 34.37 9.92
C VAL A 126 -15.64 34.95 10.69
N SER A 127 -16.57 35.64 10.05
CA SER A 127 -17.64 36.39 10.75
C SER A 127 -18.53 35.54 11.66
N ALA A 128 -18.69 34.24 11.36
CA ALA A 128 -19.55 33.30 12.09
C ALA A 128 -18.80 32.07 12.65
N TRP A 129 -17.47 32.08 12.69
CA TRP A 129 -16.67 30.89 13.02
C TRP A 129 -17.00 30.32 14.40
N GLN A 130 -17.28 31.17 15.41
CA GLN A 130 -17.56 30.74 16.78
C GLN A 130 -18.87 29.95 16.90
N ILE A 131 -19.94 30.44 16.25
CA ILE A 131 -21.24 29.75 16.21
C ILE A 131 -21.06 28.39 15.57
N ARG A 132 -20.33 28.35 14.44
CA ARG A 132 -20.06 27.11 13.73
C ARG A 132 -19.21 26.14 14.55
N ALA A 133 -18.19 26.63 15.24
CA ALA A 133 -17.34 25.83 16.13
C ALA A 133 -18.17 25.19 17.25
N ASP A 134 -19.09 25.95 17.86
CA ASP A 134 -19.95 25.43 18.93
C ASP A 134 -20.89 24.33 18.42
N GLU A 135 -21.49 24.50 17.23
CA GLU A 135 -22.29 23.44 16.60
C GLU A 135 -21.49 22.15 16.37
N LEU A 136 -20.27 22.29 15.82
CA LEU A 136 -19.39 21.16 15.53
C LEU A 136 -18.94 20.44 16.81
N ARG A 137 -18.57 21.19 17.86
CA ARG A 137 -18.27 20.61 19.17
C ARG A 137 -19.46 19.87 19.75
N GLN A 138 -20.67 20.42 19.69
CA GLN A 138 -21.86 19.72 20.18
C GLN A 138 -22.08 18.41 19.40
N ARG A 139 -21.86 18.41 18.09
CA ARG A 139 -21.92 17.20 17.27
C ARG A 139 -20.88 16.16 17.68
N ARG A 140 -19.61 16.57 17.87
CA ARG A 140 -18.53 15.67 18.30
C ARG A 140 -18.73 15.17 19.73
N LEU A 141 -19.26 15.99 20.63
CA LEU A 141 -19.64 15.57 21.98
C LEU A 141 -20.78 14.54 21.96
N ALA A 142 -21.72 14.67 21.03
CA ALA A 142 -22.78 13.68 20.82
C ALA A 142 -22.27 12.37 20.22
N GLN A 143 -21.11 12.40 19.56
CA GLN A 143 -20.48 11.25 18.90
C GLN A 143 -19.00 11.18 19.29
N PRO A 144 -18.68 10.81 20.55
CA PRO A 144 -17.29 10.79 21.02
C PRO A 144 -16.42 9.86 20.15
N PRO A 145 -15.09 10.01 20.14
CA PRO A 145 -14.21 9.08 19.46
C PRO A 145 -14.46 7.63 19.91
N LEU A 146 -14.41 6.69 18.95
CA LEU A 146 -14.61 5.26 19.21
C LEU A 146 -13.29 4.52 19.04
N ASP A 147 -12.90 3.74 20.04
CA ASP A 147 -11.77 2.81 19.93
C ASP A 147 -12.24 1.54 19.18
N ALA A 148 -12.31 1.63 17.84
CA ALA A 148 -12.74 0.51 17.00
C ALA A 148 -11.81 -0.70 17.15
N ARG A 149 -10.51 -0.49 17.41
CA ARG A 149 -9.52 -1.55 17.60
C ARG A 149 -9.82 -2.41 18.82
N ALA A 150 -10.39 -1.85 19.88
CA ALA A 150 -10.85 -2.62 21.04
C ALA A 150 -11.97 -3.63 20.70
N VAL A 151 -12.77 -3.37 19.66
CA VAL A 151 -13.77 -4.32 19.14
C VAL A 151 -13.13 -5.28 18.15
N LEU A 152 -12.42 -4.74 17.16
CA LEU A 152 -11.85 -5.48 16.04
C LEU A 152 -10.81 -6.50 16.50
N TYR A 153 -9.91 -6.13 17.42
CA TYR A 153 -8.88 -7.02 17.94
C TYR A 153 -9.23 -7.63 19.29
N GLY A 154 -10.24 -7.11 19.99
CA GLY A 154 -10.52 -7.45 21.38
C GLY A 154 -11.48 -8.62 21.56
N ARG A 155 -12.05 -8.68 22.77
CA ARG A 155 -12.98 -9.73 23.20
C ARG A 155 -14.20 -9.90 22.27
N PRO A 156 -14.84 -8.84 21.73
CA PRO A 156 -15.99 -8.99 20.85
C PRO A 156 -15.71 -9.85 19.61
N LEU A 157 -14.53 -9.66 18.97
CA LEU A 157 -14.11 -10.51 17.86
C LEU A 157 -13.96 -11.98 18.30
N LEU A 158 -13.23 -12.21 19.40
CA LEU A 158 -12.91 -13.57 19.85
C LEU A 158 -14.15 -14.35 20.25
N GLU A 159 -15.12 -13.69 20.91
CA GLU A 159 -16.43 -14.29 21.24
C GLU A 159 -17.22 -14.63 19.98
N PHE A 160 -17.21 -13.76 18.97
CA PHE A 160 -17.86 -14.04 17.68
C PHE A 160 -17.23 -15.25 16.99
N VAL A 161 -15.90 -15.28 16.82
CA VAL A 161 -15.20 -16.37 16.14
C VAL A 161 -15.50 -17.71 16.82
N ALA A 162 -15.39 -17.75 18.14
CA ALA A 162 -15.64 -18.98 18.90
C ALA A 162 -17.10 -19.43 18.81
N ALA A 163 -18.08 -18.51 18.93
CA ALA A 163 -19.49 -18.84 18.81
C ALA A 163 -19.85 -19.34 17.40
N ALA A 164 -19.40 -18.64 16.36
CA ALA A 164 -19.66 -18.99 14.97
C ALA A 164 -19.03 -20.34 14.60
N CYS A 165 -17.78 -20.60 15.00
CA CYS A 165 -17.13 -21.89 14.76
C CYS A 165 -17.83 -23.03 15.50
N PHE A 166 -18.23 -22.82 16.76
CA PHE A 166 -18.97 -23.83 17.52
C PHE A 166 -20.30 -24.17 16.85
N GLU A 167 -21.02 -23.16 16.35
CA GLU A 167 -22.28 -23.38 15.66
C GLU A 167 -22.10 -24.09 14.31
N THR A 168 -21.17 -23.62 13.49
CA THR A 168 -20.95 -24.12 12.13
C THR A 168 -20.32 -25.51 12.11
N PHE A 169 -19.33 -25.76 12.98
CA PHE A 169 -18.55 -26.99 12.96
C PHE A 169 -18.93 -27.96 14.08
N GLY A 170 -19.43 -27.47 15.21
CA GLY A 170 -19.78 -28.31 16.37
C GLY A 170 -21.05 -29.14 16.17
N LYS A 171 -21.92 -28.74 15.24
CA LYS A 171 -23.16 -29.46 14.89
C LYS A 171 -23.01 -30.42 13.71
N SER A 172 -21.87 -30.43 13.00
CA SER A 172 -21.68 -31.36 11.87
C SER A 172 -21.74 -32.79 12.42
N PRO A 173 -22.82 -33.53 12.13
CA PRO A 173 -22.99 -34.87 12.67
C PRO A 173 -21.92 -35.75 12.06
N HIS A 174 -21.45 -36.75 12.82
CA HIS A 174 -20.57 -37.83 12.38
C HIS A 174 -21.02 -38.55 11.09
N GLY A 175 -20.94 -37.94 9.91
CA GLY A 175 -21.80 -38.32 8.80
C GLY A 175 -21.26 -38.06 7.40
N ASP A 176 -19.95 -38.18 7.22
CA ASP A 176 -19.45 -38.76 5.96
C ASP A 176 -18.20 -39.59 6.26
N GLU A 177 -18.39 -40.68 7.03
CA GLU A 177 -17.37 -41.72 7.27
C GLU A 177 -16.85 -42.37 5.95
N ASN A 178 -17.35 -41.97 4.79
CA ASN A 178 -16.92 -42.42 3.47
C ASN A 178 -15.93 -41.49 2.76
N GLN A 179 -15.52 -40.35 3.33
CA GLN A 179 -14.28 -39.72 2.86
C GLN A 179 -13.11 -40.46 3.51
N PRO A 180 -12.34 -41.25 2.75
CA PRO A 180 -11.19 -41.94 3.31
C PRO A 180 -10.27 -40.90 3.92
N ALA A 181 -9.93 -41.06 5.19
CA ALA A 181 -8.85 -40.34 5.82
C ALA A 181 -7.62 -40.56 4.95
N ALA A 182 -7.30 -39.59 4.09
CA ALA A 182 -6.16 -39.63 3.21
C ALA A 182 -4.92 -39.70 4.11
N GLY A 183 -4.42 -40.92 4.28
CA GLY A 183 -3.29 -41.23 5.12
C GLY A 183 -2.00 -40.69 4.52
N GLN A 184 -1.79 -39.38 4.62
CA GLN A 184 -0.46 -38.80 4.58
C GLN A 184 0.00 -38.53 6.02
N PRO A 185 0.63 -39.52 6.68
CA PRO A 185 1.37 -39.30 7.91
C PRO A 185 2.66 -38.55 7.55
N GLY A 186 2.54 -37.24 7.41
CA GLY A 186 3.63 -36.39 6.95
C GLY A 186 3.39 -34.93 7.28
N GLY A 187 3.14 -34.62 8.56
CA GLY A 187 3.50 -33.34 9.17
C GLY A 187 3.24 -32.03 8.40
N ARG A 188 2.17 -31.91 7.60
CA ARG A 188 1.69 -30.58 7.21
C ARG A 188 1.19 -29.93 8.48
N GLY A 189 1.93 -28.93 8.95
CA GLY A 189 1.49 -28.06 10.04
C GLY A 189 0.17 -27.38 9.69
N PRO A 190 -0.44 -26.64 10.63
CA PRO A 190 -1.66 -25.90 10.34
C PRO A 190 -1.41 -24.94 9.17
N LEU A 191 -1.92 -25.31 7.99
CA LEU A 191 -2.32 -24.41 6.92
C LEU A 191 -1.22 -23.51 6.35
N GLU A 192 -0.14 -24.08 5.84
CA GLU A 192 0.45 -23.56 4.59
C GLU A 192 -0.38 -24.18 3.45
N PHE A 193 -1.63 -23.72 3.30
CA PHE A 193 -2.22 -23.76 1.96
C PHE A 193 -1.44 -22.69 1.21
N ASP A 194 -0.63 -23.11 0.25
CA ASP A 194 -0.05 -22.18 -0.71
C ASP A 194 -1.20 -21.30 -1.21
N ALA A 195 -1.02 -19.98 -1.13
CA ALA A 195 -2.01 -19.03 -1.64
C ALA A 195 -2.34 -19.31 -3.11
N ASP A 196 -1.41 -19.96 -3.81
CA ASP A 196 -1.45 -20.35 -5.22
C ASP A 196 -2.14 -21.69 -5.50
N ASP A 197 -2.78 -22.36 -4.53
CA ASP A 197 -3.53 -23.59 -4.79
C ASP A 197 -4.91 -23.26 -5.42
N PRO A 198 -5.08 -23.44 -6.75
CA PRO A 198 -6.35 -23.12 -7.42
C PRO A 198 -7.49 -24.03 -6.95
N ASP A 199 -7.19 -25.21 -6.40
CA ASP A 199 -8.18 -26.16 -5.89
C ASP A 199 -8.73 -25.75 -4.51
N ARG A 200 -8.23 -24.65 -3.92
CA ARG A 200 -8.72 -24.12 -2.64
C ARG A 200 -10.17 -23.65 -2.74
N TYR A 201 -10.55 -23.07 -3.87
CA TYR A 201 -11.92 -22.62 -4.11
C TYR A 201 -12.83 -23.82 -4.40
N GLY A 202 -13.90 -23.96 -3.60
CA GLY A 202 -14.84 -25.08 -3.68
C GLY A 202 -14.61 -26.17 -2.64
N HIS A 203 -13.59 -26.06 -1.77
CA HIS A 203 -13.50 -26.92 -0.59
C HIS A 203 -14.57 -26.50 0.45
N PRO A 204 -15.51 -27.38 0.84
CA PRO A 204 -16.65 -26.97 1.68
C PRO A 204 -16.27 -26.40 3.05
N GLU A 205 -15.14 -26.83 3.63
CA GLU A 205 -14.65 -26.26 4.90
C GLU A 205 -14.06 -24.87 4.68
N TYR A 206 -13.41 -24.63 3.54
CA TYR A 206 -12.85 -23.31 3.21
C TYR A 206 -13.97 -22.29 3.05
N ASP A 207 -15.02 -22.66 2.31
CA ASP A 207 -16.20 -21.82 2.12
C ASP A 207 -16.87 -21.45 3.45
N ARG A 208 -17.01 -22.41 4.38
CA ARG A 208 -17.55 -22.13 5.72
C ARG A 208 -16.68 -21.16 6.53
N VAL A 209 -15.35 -21.30 6.45
CA VAL A 209 -14.44 -20.35 7.10
C VAL A 209 -14.57 -18.96 6.48
N ARG A 210 -14.67 -18.89 5.13
CA ARG A 210 -14.92 -17.65 4.39
C ARG A 210 -16.24 -17.00 4.78
N GLU A 211 -17.31 -17.77 4.89
CA GLU A 211 -18.63 -17.30 5.32
C GLU A 211 -18.60 -16.71 6.74
N ILE A 212 -17.94 -17.37 7.71
CA ILE A 212 -17.80 -16.83 9.07
C ILE A 212 -17.05 -15.49 9.06
N HIS A 213 -15.98 -15.38 8.27
CA HIS A 213 -15.22 -14.15 8.12
C HIS A 213 -16.07 -13.03 7.47
N ALA A 214 -16.71 -13.33 6.34
CA ALA A 214 -17.58 -12.38 5.66
C ALA A 214 -18.73 -11.90 6.56
N GLN A 215 -19.33 -12.82 7.33
CA GLN A 215 -20.38 -12.49 8.29
C GLN A 215 -19.87 -11.51 9.36
N TRP A 216 -18.66 -11.73 9.91
CA TRP A 216 -18.07 -10.77 10.85
C TRP A 216 -17.97 -9.38 10.23
N LEU A 217 -17.37 -9.29 9.04
CA LEU A 217 -17.08 -8.01 8.41
C LEU A 217 -18.33 -7.23 8.01
N THR A 218 -19.42 -7.92 7.65
CA THR A 218 -20.62 -7.30 7.07
C THR A 218 -21.80 -7.20 8.04
N THR A 219 -21.67 -7.71 9.27
CA THR A 219 -22.76 -7.62 10.26
C THR A 219 -22.65 -6.33 11.09
N PRO A 220 -23.68 -5.47 11.09
CA PRO A 220 -23.73 -4.28 11.96
C PRO A 220 -23.59 -4.63 13.44
N ARG A 221 -22.89 -3.79 14.20
CA ARG A 221 -22.67 -4.04 15.63
C ARG A 221 -22.98 -2.85 16.52
N ASP A 222 -23.65 -3.10 17.64
CA ASP A 222 -23.97 -2.07 18.64
C ASP A 222 -22.70 -1.45 19.27
N ASP A 223 -21.66 -2.26 19.51
CA ASP A 223 -20.36 -1.81 20.01
C ASP A 223 -19.57 -0.97 18.98
N LEU A 224 -20.01 -0.94 17.72
CA LEU A 224 -19.56 -0.06 16.64
C LEU A 224 -20.60 1.00 16.24
N ARG A 225 -21.64 1.22 17.07
CA ARG A 225 -22.73 2.18 16.83
C ARG A 225 -23.61 1.86 15.62
N GLY A 226 -23.81 0.57 15.36
CA GLY A 226 -24.59 0.07 14.23
C GLY A 226 -23.82 0.05 12.91
N GLU A 227 -22.55 0.44 12.91
CA GLU A 227 -21.66 0.23 11.76
C GLU A 227 -21.13 -1.21 11.74
N THR A 228 -20.73 -1.67 10.57
CA THR A 228 -20.06 -2.97 10.42
C THR A 228 -18.56 -2.83 10.72
N PRO A 229 -17.85 -3.93 11.08
CA PRO A 229 -16.39 -3.93 11.15
C PRO A 229 -15.73 -3.43 9.87
N ARG A 230 -16.30 -3.76 8.70
CA ARG A 230 -15.86 -3.29 7.39
C ARG A 230 -15.94 -1.77 7.28
N ASP A 231 -17.06 -1.16 7.65
CA ASP A 231 -17.22 0.32 7.59
C ASP A 231 -16.14 1.02 8.42
N ARG A 232 -15.83 0.48 9.60
CA ARG A 232 -14.79 1.00 10.50
C ARG A 232 -13.38 0.85 9.96
N LEU A 233 -13.12 -0.26 9.27
CA LEU A 233 -11.83 -0.50 8.64
C LEU A 233 -11.60 0.44 7.44
N PHE A 234 -12.67 0.91 6.80
CA PHE A 234 -12.62 1.79 5.63
C PHE A 234 -12.72 3.28 5.99
N ALA A 235 -13.16 3.58 7.21
CA ALA A 235 -13.24 4.94 7.70
C ALA A 235 -11.86 5.63 7.59
N ASN A 236 -11.83 6.75 6.86
CA ASN A 236 -10.66 7.58 6.59
C ASN A 236 -9.50 6.89 5.84
N ARG A 237 -9.67 5.68 5.29
CA ARG A 237 -8.58 4.92 4.65
C ARG A 237 -7.83 5.75 3.61
N ASP A 238 -8.55 6.37 2.68
CA ASP A 238 -7.93 7.10 1.56
C ASP A 238 -7.11 8.29 2.05
N PHE A 239 -7.57 8.97 3.12
CA PHE A 239 -6.79 9.99 3.80
C PHE A 239 -5.50 9.42 4.43
N LEU A 240 -5.55 8.25 5.08
CA LEU A 240 -4.36 7.62 5.65
C LEU A 240 -3.34 7.23 4.57
N THR A 241 -3.83 6.67 3.45
CA THR A 241 -3.00 6.30 2.30
C THR A 241 -2.31 7.53 1.73
N SER A 242 -3.05 8.62 1.49
CA SER A 242 -2.47 9.88 1.02
C SER A 242 -1.46 10.48 2.01
N ASP A 243 -1.76 10.49 3.32
CA ASP A 243 -0.82 11.01 4.33
C ASP A 243 0.46 10.16 4.41
N LEU A 244 0.37 8.83 4.35
CA LEU A 244 1.56 7.96 4.32
C LEU A 244 2.38 8.18 3.05
N GLN A 245 1.73 8.29 1.89
CA GLN A 245 2.42 8.60 0.63
C GLN A 245 3.14 9.96 0.69
N ASP A 246 2.52 10.97 1.31
CA ASP A 246 3.17 12.26 1.54
C ASP A 246 4.40 12.13 2.45
N ARG A 247 4.34 11.26 3.46
CA ARG A 247 5.47 10.98 4.35
C ARG A 247 6.59 10.19 3.65
N GLU A 248 6.26 9.30 2.72
CA GLU A 248 7.24 8.61 1.88
C GLU A 248 7.98 9.57 0.95
N ASN A 249 7.22 10.43 0.28
CA ASN A 249 7.78 11.46 -0.58
C ASN A 249 8.70 12.37 0.25
N GLN A 250 8.23 12.81 1.42
CA GLN A 250 9.03 13.62 2.32
C GLN A 250 10.32 12.91 2.75
N TRP A 251 10.25 11.64 3.17
CA TRP A 251 11.43 10.87 3.56
C TRP A 251 12.41 10.73 2.39
N SER A 252 11.91 10.43 1.20
CA SER A 252 12.72 10.31 -0.02
C SER A 252 13.54 11.57 -0.30
N PHE A 253 12.93 12.75 -0.15
CA PHE A 253 13.62 14.02 -0.38
C PHE A 253 14.53 14.45 0.76
N GLN A 254 14.15 14.18 2.01
CA GLN A 254 14.91 14.60 3.19
C GLN A 254 16.04 13.64 3.58
N GLY A 255 15.99 12.39 3.09
CA GLY A 255 16.89 11.31 3.49
C GLY A 255 16.73 10.89 4.96
N THR A 256 15.70 11.40 5.66
CA THR A 256 15.42 11.11 7.07
C THR A 256 13.92 10.91 7.29
N CYS A 257 13.57 9.98 8.17
CA CYS A 257 12.17 9.66 8.46
C CYS A 257 11.48 10.90 9.03
N PRO A 258 10.30 11.28 8.51
CA PRO A 258 9.53 12.35 9.11
C PRO A 258 9.16 12.03 10.56
N PRO A 259 8.97 13.04 11.43
CA PRO A 259 8.59 12.83 12.81
C PRO A 259 7.32 11.97 12.95
N PRO A 260 7.36 10.87 13.73
CA PRO A 260 6.22 10.00 13.95
C PRO A 260 5.18 10.65 14.86
N LEU A 261 3.94 10.18 14.78
CA LEU A 261 2.94 10.51 15.80
C LEU A 261 3.29 9.88 17.15
N ASP A 262 2.91 10.57 18.22
CA ASP A 262 3.02 10.08 19.58
C ASP A 262 1.96 8.98 19.82
N ARG A 263 2.33 7.93 20.56
CA ARG A 263 1.38 6.84 20.89
C ARG A 263 0.26 7.27 21.84
N GLU A 264 0.46 8.36 22.57
CA GLU A 264 -0.56 8.97 23.41
C GLU A 264 -1.45 9.95 22.63
N SER A 265 -1.14 10.20 21.34
CA SER A 265 -1.95 11.12 20.53
C SER A 265 -3.34 10.57 20.26
N HIS A 266 -4.30 11.48 20.11
CA HIS A 266 -5.66 11.14 19.70
C HIS A 266 -5.67 10.35 18.39
N ALA A 267 -4.91 10.80 17.40
CA ALA A 267 -4.80 10.16 16.10
C ALA A 267 -4.30 8.71 16.19
N TYR A 268 -3.21 8.44 16.91
CA TYR A 268 -2.70 7.08 17.07
C TYR A 268 -3.76 6.12 17.65
N ARG A 269 -4.56 6.62 18.60
CA ARG A 269 -5.56 5.80 19.29
C ARG A 269 -6.85 5.61 18.49
N PHE A 270 -7.35 6.67 17.86
CA PHE A 270 -8.71 6.74 17.33
C PHE A 270 -8.81 6.99 15.82
N ALA A 271 -7.70 7.27 15.12
CA ALA A 271 -7.74 7.41 13.67
C ALA A 271 -8.14 6.07 13.01
N GLY A 272 -8.42 6.17 11.71
CA GLY A 272 -8.80 5.03 10.88
C GLY A 272 -7.75 3.91 10.86
N ILE A 273 -8.06 2.87 10.09
CA ILE A 273 -7.20 1.71 9.90
C ILE A 273 -6.62 1.81 8.49
N GLY A 274 -5.30 1.77 8.37
CA GLY A 274 -4.65 1.84 7.06
C GLY A 274 -4.63 0.48 6.38
N ILE A 275 -4.03 0.46 5.19
CA ILE A 275 -4.04 -0.71 4.32
C ILE A 275 -3.25 -1.87 4.94
N HIS A 276 -2.12 -1.61 5.60
CA HIS A 276 -1.31 -2.65 6.22
C HIS A 276 -2.05 -3.30 7.38
N GLU A 277 -2.64 -2.48 8.27
CA GLU A 277 -3.40 -2.99 9.40
C GLU A 277 -4.67 -3.73 8.93
N TRP A 278 -5.31 -3.32 7.83
CA TRP A 278 -6.42 -4.06 7.20
C TRP A 278 -5.98 -5.44 6.70
N VAL A 279 -4.89 -5.53 5.94
CA VAL A 279 -4.40 -6.80 5.39
C VAL A 279 -3.99 -7.76 6.53
N HIS A 280 -3.27 -7.25 7.53
CA HIS A 280 -2.97 -8.05 8.73
C HIS A 280 -4.22 -8.48 9.49
N TYR A 281 -5.24 -7.62 9.57
CA TYR A 281 -6.50 -7.95 10.20
C TYR A 281 -7.20 -9.12 9.50
N TYR A 282 -7.22 -9.12 8.16
CA TYR A 282 -7.75 -10.21 7.36
C TYR A 282 -7.06 -11.54 7.68
N TYR A 283 -5.73 -11.58 7.64
CA TYR A 283 -4.97 -12.80 7.94
C TYR A 283 -5.13 -13.28 9.38
N LEU A 284 -5.15 -12.35 10.34
CA LEU A 284 -5.40 -12.67 11.73
C LEU A 284 -6.74 -13.36 11.89
N LEU A 285 -7.81 -12.80 11.31
CA LEU A 285 -9.15 -13.35 11.43
C LEU A 285 -9.24 -14.76 10.81
N ARG A 286 -8.66 -14.95 9.63
CA ARG A 286 -8.54 -16.29 9.00
C ARG A 286 -7.86 -17.29 9.92
N ARG A 287 -6.72 -16.90 10.51
CA ARG A 287 -5.94 -17.75 11.40
C ARG A 287 -6.71 -18.10 12.67
N LEU A 288 -7.46 -17.15 13.24
CA LEU A 288 -8.28 -17.39 14.44
C LEU A 288 -9.45 -18.33 14.16
N ILE A 289 -10.15 -18.17 13.03
CA ILE A 289 -11.25 -19.05 12.63
C ILE A 289 -10.74 -20.48 12.42
N TRP A 290 -9.64 -20.65 11.67
CA TRP A 290 -9.02 -21.96 11.48
C TRP A 290 -8.55 -22.61 12.78
N SER A 291 -7.88 -21.84 13.64
CA SER A 291 -7.46 -22.31 14.97
C SER A 291 -8.66 -22.75 15.81
N CYS A 292 -9.80 -22.06 15.72
CA CYS A 292 -11.02 -22.44 16.43
C CYS A 292 -11.70 -23.67 15.81
N HIS A 293 -11.73 -23.77 14.49
CA HIS A 293 -12.22 -24.95 13.75
C HIS A 293 -11.50 -26.22 14.20
N ASP A 294 -10.16 -26.20 14.21
CA ASP A 294 -9.35 -27.35 14.61
C ASP A 294 -9.63 -27.75 16.07
N GLN A 295 -9.79 -26.75 16.93
CA GLN A 295 -10.12 -26.98 18.34
C GLN A 295 -11.50 -27.61 18.53
N VAL A 296 -12.50 -27.15 17.78
CA VAL A 296 -13.86 -27.72 17.79
C VAL A 296 -13.82 -29.18 17.35
N ARG A 297 -13.10 -29.50 16.26
CA ARG A 297 -12.95 -30.88 15.77
C ARG A 297 -12.26 -31.78 16.79
N GLU A 298 -11.19 -31.29 17.41
CA GLU A 298 -10.45 -32.03 18.42
C GLU A 298 -11.33 -32.34 19.64
N GLN A 299 -12.09 -31.36 20.14
CA GLN A 299 -12.97 -31.55 21.29
C GLN A 299 -14.16 -32.44 20.98
N ALA A 300 -14.77 -32.28 19.80
CA ALA A 300 -15.84 -33.15 19.32
C ALA A 300 -15.38 -34.61 19.18
N GLY A 301 -14.15 -34.85 18.71
CA GLY A 301 -13.57 -36.18 18.60
C GLY A 301 -13.18 -36.82 19.94
N LYS A 302 -12.82 -36.01 20.96
CA LYS A 302 -12.40 -36.50 22.28
C LYS A 302 -13.54 -36.70 23.28
N SER A 303 -14.63 -35.94 23.16
CA SER A 303 -15.70 -35.91 24.15
C SER A 303 -16.95 -36.61 23.64
N ALA A 304 -17.26 -37.78 24.22
CA ALA A 304 -18.54 -38.45 24.00
C ALA A 304 -19.75 -37.57 24.36
N ASN A 305 -19.54 -36.54 25.20
CA ASN A 305 -20.55 -35.60 25.68
C ASN A 305 -20.47 -34.24 24.97
N TRP A 306 -19.82 -34.13 23.79
CA TRP A 306 -19.74 -32.87 23.05
C TRP A 306 -21.12 -32.26 22.76
N HIS A 307 -22.11 -33.10 22.45
CA HIS A 307 -23.50 -32.68 22.25
C HIS A 307 -24.18 -32.10 23.52
N LEU A 308 -23.58 -32.26 24.70
CA LEU A 308 -24.06 -31.69 25.95
C LEU A 308 -23.33 -30.39 26.32
N PHE A 309 -22.27 -30.01 25.60
CA PHE A 309 -21.58 -28.74 25.84
C PHE A 309 -22.49 -27.58 25.45
N SER A 310 -22.69 -26.64 26.37
CA SER A 310 -23.35 -25.39 26.03
C SER A 310 -22.37 -24.47 25.28
N PRO A 311 -22.86 -23.58 24.40
CA PRO A 311 -22.01 -22.55 23.80
C PRO A 311 -21.23 -21.74 24.85
N GLY A 312 -21.85 -21.47 26.01
CA GLY A 312 -21.20 -20.73 27.11
C GLY A 312 -20.01 -21.47 27.73
N ASP A 313 -20.09 -22.80 27.86
CA ASP A 313 -18.99 -23.62 28.38
C ASP A 313 -17.80 -23.61 27.41
N PHE A 314 -18.08 -23.72 26.11
CA PHE A 314 -17.05 -23.66 25.08
C PHE A 314 -16.36 -22.29 25.04
N LEU A 315 -17.15 -21.20 25.00
CA LEU A 315 -16.64 -19.82 24.96
C LEU A 315 -15.72 -19.49 26.15
N THR A 316 -16.02 -20.02 27.34
CA THR A 316 -15.24 -19.76 28.56
C THR A 316 -13.79 -20.24 28.45
N GLY A 317 -13.57 -21.39 27.79
CA GLY A 317 -12.23 -21.91 27.54
C GLY A 317 -11.60 -21.34 26.27
N GLU A 318 -12.41 -21.11 25.24
CA GLU A 318 -11.91 -20.82 23.90
C GLU A 318 -11.46 -19.37 23.70
N VAL A 319 -12.20 -18.39 24.27
CA VAL A 319 -11.86 -16.97 24.11
C VAL A 319 -10.46 -16.63 24.64
N PRO A 320 -10.03 -17.08 25.83
CA PRO A 320 -8.66 -16.87 26.30
C PRO A 320 -7.60 -17.55 25.41
N ARG A 321 -7.90 -18.72 24.85
CA ARG A 321 -6.98 -19.45 23.95
C ARG A 321 -6.79 -18.69 22.64
N LEU A 322 -7.89 -18.20 22.06
CA LEU A 322 -7.85 -17.37 20.85
C LEU A 322 -7.14 -16.03 21.10
N ALA A 323 -7.32 -15.42 22.27
CA ALA A 323 -6.55 -14.22 22.66
C ALA A 323 -5.04 -14.49 22.67
N ALA A 324 -4.62 -15.61 23.27
CA ALA A 324 -3.21 -16.00 23.28
C ALA A 324 -2.69 -16.33 21.87
N ALA A 325 -3.52 -16.94 21.01
CA ALA A 325 -3.16 -17.22 19.62
C ALA A 325 -3.01 -15.93 18.79
N ARG A 326 -3.91 -14.96 18.98
CA ARG A 326 -3.83 -13.61 18.40
C ARG A 326 -2.53 -12.92 18.78
N ASP A 327 -2.26 -12.84 20.08
CA ASP A 327 -1.07 -12.12 20.57
C ASP A 327 0.22 -12.81 20.10
N LYS A 328 0.26 -14.14 20.15
CA LYS A 328 1.39 -14.90 19.60
C LYS A 328 1.63 -14.57 18.12
N TRP A 329 0.58 -14.52 17.30
CA TRP A 329 0.73 -14.21 15.87
C TRP A 329 1.20 -12.78 15.65
N LEU A 330 0.56 -11.81 16.31
CA LEU A 330 0.92 -10.39 16.21
C LEU A 330 2.37 -10.11 16.62
N ASP A 331 2.92 -10.90 17.55
CA ASP A 331 4.28 -10.76 18.07
C ASP A 331 5.31 -11.72 17.43
N SER A 332 4.90 -12.55 16.46
CA SER A 332 5.81 -13.45 15.75
C SER A 332 6.46 -12.72 14.57
N PRO A 333 7.80 -12.75 14.44
CA PRO A 333 8.48 -12.27 13.24
C PRO A 333 8.00 -13.02 12.00
N ASP A 334 7.77 -12.28 10.93
CA ASP A 334 7.35 -12.81 9.63
C ASP A 334 8.47 -12.61 8.61
N ARG A 335 8.80 -13.66 7.85
CA ARG A 335 9.83 -13.59 6.81
C ARG A 335 9.41 -12.66 5.69
N ASP A 336 8.13 -12.66 5.34
CA ASP A 336 7.58 -11.87 4.24
C ASP A 336 7.49 -10.38 4.61
N LEU A 337 7.64 -10.06 5.89
CA LEU A 337 7.75 -8.69 6.42
C LEU A 337 9.21 -8.35 6.79
N SER A 338 10.19 -8.99 6.16
CA SER A 338 11.63 -8.77 6.40
C SER A 338 12.02 -8.98 7.87
N GLY A 339 11.36 -9.92 8.56
CA GLY A 339 11.56 -10.22 9.97
C GLY A 339 10.82 -9.31 10.95
N ARG A 340 10.03 -8.34 10.46
CA ARG A 340 9.12 -7.54 11.30
C ARG A 340 7.94 -8.39 11.78
N THR A 341 7.34 -7.96 12.88
CA THR A 341 6.10 -8.53 13.38
C THR A 341 4.90 -7.76 12.81
N PRO A 342 3.72 -8.38 12.61
CA PRO A 342 2.51 -7.66 12.22
C PRO A 342 2.16 -6.51 13.17
N ARG A 343 2.46 -6.65 14.48
CA ARG A 343 2.25 -5.58 15.46
C ARG A 343 3.14 -4.36 15.20
N GLN A 344 4.40 -4.57 14.80
CA GLN A 344 5.32 -3.47 14.49
C GLN A 344 4.86 -2.69 13.27
N VAL A 345 4.45 -3.39 12.21
CA VAL A 345 3.96 -2.74 10.98
C VAL A 345 2.68 -1.94 11.27
N ASN A 346 1.73 -2.53 12.03
CA ASN A 346 0.53 -1.82 12.44
C ASN A 346 0.84 -0.60 13.34
N ASP A 347 1.86 -0.69 14.20
CA ASP A 347 2.30 0.44 15.04
C ASP A 347 2.91 1.57 14.20
N ASN A 348 3.73 1.25 13.20
CA ASN A 348 4.32 2.22 12.28
C ASN A 348 3.24 2.95 11.47
N GLU A 349 2.28 2.21 10.91
CA GLU A 349 1.16 2.80 10.16
C GLU A 349 0.36 3.78 11.01
N ARG A 350 0.01 3.40 12.26
CA ARG A 350 -0.68 4.28 13.22
C ARG A 350 0.14 5.49 13.62
N ARG A 351 1.48 5.37 13.60
CA ARG A 351 2.42 6.47 13.86
C ARG A 351 2.72 7.30 12.61
N ARG A 352 2.12 6.98 11.46
CA ARG A 352 2.40 7.61 10.15
C ARG A 352 3.85 7.49 9.72
N VAL A 353 4.47 6.37 10.08
CA VAL A 353 5.84 6.03 9.68
C VAL A 353 5.74 5.11 8.48
N PRO A 354 6.20 5.53 7.30
CA PRO A 354 6.26 4.65 6.15
C PRO A 354 7.12 3.43 6.41
N GLU A 355 6.81 2.33 5.74
CA GLU A 355 7.55 1.09 5.85
C GLU A 355 8.75 1.11 4.90
N ALA A 356 9.77 1.88 5.25
CA ALA A 356 11.00 1.95 4.47
C ALA A 356 11.84 0.67 4.62
N GLU A 357 12.53 0.33 3.56
CA GLU A 357 13.50 -0.75 3.50
C GLU A 357 14.65 -0.39 2.56
N SER A 358 15.78 -1.09 2.72
CA SER A 358 16.85 -0.95 1.76
C SER A 358 16.44 -1.57 0.42
N GLY A 359 17.00 -1.10 -0.69
CA GLY A 359 16.73 -1.71 -1.99
C GLY A 359 17.04 -3.21 -2.04
N HIS A 360 18.05 -3.66 -1.29
CA HIS A 360 18.36 -5.10 -1.18
C HIS A 360 17.36 -5.88 -0.34
N ASP A 361 16.77 -5.28 0.69
CA ASP A 361 15.72 -5.94 1.47
C ASP A 361 14.39 -5.99 0.69
N ALA A 362 14.15 -5.00 -0.19
CA ALA A 362 13.02 -4.93 -1.11
C ALA A 362 13.10 -5.88 -2.30
N MET A 363 14.24 -6.56 -2.47
CA MET A 363 14.53 -7.32 -3.66
C MET A 363 13.66 -8.60 -3.68
N VAL A 364 12.68 -8.61 -4.58
CA VAL A 364 11.76 -9.76 -4.77
C VAL A 364 12.49 -10.98 -5.31
N ASP A 365 13.47 -10.76 -6.19
CA ASP A 365 14.17 -11.82 -6.90
C ASP A 365 15.67 -11.53 -7.05
N ASP A 366 16.48 -12.24 -6.26
CA ASP A 366 17.96 -12.16 -6.28
C ASP A 366 18.58 -12.46 -7.65
N ASP A 367 17.87 -13.17 -8.52
CA ASP A 367 18.34 -13.51 -9.87
C ASP A 367 17.88 -12.55 -10.94
N CYS A 368 16.85 -11.76 -10.67
CA CYS A 368 16.35 -10.80 -11.63
C CYS A 368 17.34 -9.62 -11.73
N PRO A 369 17.93 -9.38 -12.92
CA PRO A 369 18.89 -8.30 -13.12
C PRO A 369 18.27 -6.92 -12.88
N LEU A 370 16.97 -6.75 -13.17
CA LEU A 370 16.24 -5.53 -12.85
C LEU A 370 16.06 -5.35 -11.35
N CYS A 371 15.68 -6.40 -10.61
CA CYS A 371 15.54 -6.31 -9.17
C CYS A 371 16.88 -5.95 -8.51
N ASN A 372 17.99 -6.52 -8.98
CA ASN A 372 19.34 -6.12 -8.54
C ASN A 372 19.63 -4.65 -8.89
N MET A 373 19.28 -4.21 -10.10
CA MET A 373 19.48 -2.82 -10.49
C MET A 373 18.67 -1.84 -9.64
N MET A 374 17.41 -2.15 -9.37
CA MET A 374 16.56 -1.35 -8.48
C MET A 374 17.09 -1.38 -7.05
N ALA A 375 17.58 -2.52 -6.57
CA ALA A 375 18.15 -2.67 -5.25
C ALA A 375 19.41 -1.80 -5.02
N ASP A 376 20.20 -1.61 -6.08
CA ASP A 376 21.40 -0.78 -6.05
C ASP A 376 21.12 0.73 -6.24
N LEU A 377 19.88 1.12 -6.60
CA LEU A 377 19.55 2.54 -6.76
C LEU A 377 19.71 3.25 -5.41
N PRO A 378 20.35 4.43 -5.37
CA PRO A 378 20.46 5.19 -4.15
C PRO A 378 19.07 5.68 -3.75
N GLY A 379 18.66 5.39 -2.52
CA GLY A 379 17.36 5.81 -2.01
C GLY A 379 16.81 4.80 -1.03
N LEU A 380 15.61 5.12 -0.55
CA LEU A 380 14.81 4.19 0.24
C LEU A 380 13.73 3.64 -0.67
N MET A 381 13.46 2.35 -0.52
CA MET A 381 12.27 1.74 -1.06
C MET A 381 11.20 1.74 0.04
N PHE A 382 9.94 1.84 -0.38
CA PHE A 382 8.80 1.69 0.52
C PHE A 382 7.99 0.54 -0.03
N TRP A 383 7.69 -0.43 0.83
CA TRP A 383 6.82 -1.53 0.46
C TRP A 383 5.45 -1.31 1.07
N HIS A 384 4.46 -1.85 0.38
CA HIS A 384 3.07 -1.76 0.76
C HIS A 384 2.43 -3.14 0.73
N LEU A 385 1.51 -3.40 1.66
CA LEU A 385 0.58 -4.51 1.51
C LEU A 385 -0.58 -4.05 0.64
N ASP A 386 -0.85 -4.81 -0.42
CA ASP A 386 -1.92 -4.55 -1.39
C ASP A 386 -3.13 -5.47 -1.20
N GLY A 387 -3.01 -6.51 -0.37
CA GLY A 387 -4.04 -7.53 -0.15
C GLY A 387 -4.42 -8.33 -1.39
N CYS A 388 -3.50 -8.50 -2.35
CA CYS A 388 -3.69 -9.37 -3.51
C CYS A 388 -4.10 -10.81 -3.17
N ASN A 389 -3.75 -11.28 -1.97
CA ASN A 389 -4.05 -12.62 -1.45
C ASN A 389 -5.37 -12.70 -0.64
N MET A 390 -6.20 -11.66 -0.67
CA MET A 390 -7.51 -11.67 -0.02
C MET A 390 -8.54 -12.42 -0.87
N ASP A 391 -9.52 -13.06 -0.20
CA ASP A 391 -10.60 -13.76 -0.90
C ASP A 391 -11.41 -12.81 -1.77
N GLU A 392 -11.99 -13.33 -2.84
CA GLU A 392 -12.97 -12.61 -3.64
C GLU A 392 -14.28 -12.35 -2.85
N GLY A 393 -14.93 -11.23 -3.19
CA GLY A 393 -16.26 -10.86 -2.70
C GLY A 393 -16.30 -9.51 -1.98
N PHE A 394 -17.49 -8.90 -1.92
CA PHE A 394 -17.68 -7.57 -1.33
C PHE A 394 -17.15 -7.43 0.11
N ALA A 395 -17.22 -8.49 0.92
CA ALA A 395 -16.74 -8.45 2.30
C ALA A 395 -15.23 -8.20 2.40
N PHE A 396 -14.46 -8.57 1.38
CA PHE A 396 -13.01 -8.53 1.36
C PHE A 396 -12.45 -7.53 0.33
N SER A 397 -13.29 -6.94 -0.52
CA SER A 397 -12.86 -5.99 -1.55
C SER A 397 -12.40 -4.64 -0.97
N TYR A 398 -11.81 -3.80 -1.83
CA TYR A 398 -11.42 -2.43 -1.48
C TYR A 398 -12.45 -1.35 -1.78
N LEU A 399 -13.67 -1.75 -2.14
CA LEU A 399 -14.74 -0.84 -2.48
C LEU A 399 -15.62 -0.57 -1.27
N ARG A 400 -16.07 0.68 -1.10
CA ARG A 400 -16.78 1.11 0.10
C ARG A 400 -18.19 0.56 0.12
N THR A 401 -18.82 0.53 -1.06
CA THR A 401 -20.22 0.10 -1.19
C THR A 401 -20.34 -1.18 -2.00
N ARG A 402 -21.43 -1.92 -1.75
CA ARG A 402 -21.75 -3.12 -2.51
C ARG A 402 -22.02 -2.81 -3.98
N GLU A 403 -22.62 -1.65 -4.25
CA GLU A 403 -22.95 -1.19 -5.61
C GLU A 403 -21.69 -0.88 -6.42
N GLU A 404 -20.69 -0.23 -5.81
CA GLU A 404 -19.36 -0.04 -6.43
C GLU A 404 -18.76 -1.40 -6.80
N TRP A 405 -18.77 -2.37 -5.87
CA TRP A 405 -18.23 -3.70 -6.11
C TRP A 405 -18.98 -4.46 -7.21
N GLU A 406 -20.30 -4.46 -7.20
CA GLU A 406 -21.10 -5.08 -8.26
C GLU A 406 -20.92 -4.39 -9.62
N THR A 407 -20.51 -3.12 -9.65
CA THR A 407 -20.18 -2.40 -10.89
C THR A 407 -18.81 -2.81 -11.40
N GLU A 408 -17.79 -2.79 -10.55
CA GLU A 408 -16.44 -3.27 -10.90
C GLU A 408 -16.47 -4.72 -11.40
N GLN A 409 -17.20 -5.61 -10.72
CA GLN A 409 -17.32 -7.01 -11.17
C GLN A 409 -17.96 -7.13 -12.57
N ARG A 410 -18.97 -6.31 -12.88
CA ARG A 410 -19.58 -6.28 -14.21
C ARG A 410 -18.62 -5.76 -15.28
N GLU A 411 -17.84 -4.74 -14.95
CA GLU A 411 -16.81 -4.18 -15.83
C GLU A 411 -15.71 -5.20 -16.12
N TRP A 412 -15.24 -5.93 -15.09
CA TRP A 412 -14.30 -7.04 -15.25
C TRP A 412 -14.88 -8.18 -16.09
N GLU A 413 -16.10 -8.63 -15.81
CA GLU A 413 -16.78 -9.67 -16.61
C GLU A 413 -16.96 -9.24 -18.08
N GLU A 414 -17.24 -7.96 -18.34
CA GLU A 414 -17.32 -7.41 -19.69
C GLU A 414 -15.96 -7.31 -20.37
N HIS A 415 -14.94 -6.88 -19.64
CA HIS A 415 -13.57 -6.85 -20.11
C HIS A 415 -13.09 -8.25 -20.51
N ASP A 416 -13.29 -9.25 -19.65
CA ASP A 416 -12.92 -10.64 -19.89
C ASP A 416 -13.68 -11.21 -21.09
N ARG A 417 -14.99 -10.94 -21.19
CA ARG A 417 -15.78 -11.34 -22.36
C ARG A 417 -15.23 -10.74 -23.65
N ARG A 418 -14.90 -9.44 -23.65
CA ARG A 418 -14.32 -8.77 -24.83
C ARG A 418 -12.95 -9.35 -25.17
N PHE A 419 -12.12 -9.61 -24.17
CA PHE A 419 -10.81 -10.22 -24.35
C PHE A 419 -10.92 -11.63 -24.94
N ASP A 420 -11.84 -12.46 -24.44
CA ASP A 420 -12.12 -13.79 -24.97
C ASP A 420 -12.64 -13.75 -26.41
N GLU A 421 -13.54 -12.80 -26.73
CA GLU A 421 -14.06 -12.59 -28.08
C GLU A 421 -12.95 -12.16 -29.06
N GLU A 422 -12.08 -11.23 -28.65
CA GLU A 422 -10.92 -10.80 -29.42
C GLU A 422 -9.94 -11.94 -29.62
N GLN A 423 -9.66 -12.72 -28.57
CA GLN A 423 -8.76 -13.86 -28.65
C GLN A 423 -9.32 -14.95 -29.57
N ALA A 424 -10.62 -15.26 -29.46
CA ALA A 424 -11.29 -16.20 -30.36
C ALA A 424 -11.30 -15.72 -31.82
N ALA A 425 -11.48 -14.42 -32.06
CA ALA A 425 -11.42 -13.85 -33.40
C ALA A 425 -10.00 -13.94 -34.01
N LYS A 426 -8.96 -13.71 -33.20
CA LYS A 426 -7.56 -13.90 -33.63
C LYS A 426 -7.28 -15.36 -33.96
N ASP A 427 -7.74 -16.28 -33.13
CA ASP A 427 -7.64 -17.73 -33.34
C ASP A 427 -8.36 -18.15 -34.64
N GLU A 428 -9.57 -17.63 -34.92
CA GLU A 428 -10.34 -17.91 -36.14
C GLU A 428 -9.66 -17.39 -37.41
N LEU A 429 -9.07 -16.18 -37.35
CA LEU A 429 -8.32 -15.60 -38.46
C LEU A 429 -7.00 -16.32 -38.75
N GLY A 430 -6.62 -17.31 -37.92
CA GLY A 430 -5.31 -17.95 -38.01
C GLY A 430 -4.19 -16.93 -37.82
N VAL A 431 -4.46 -15.83 -37.11
CA VAL A 431 -3.43 -14.96 -36.54
C VAL A 431 -2.83 -15.75 -35.39
N MET A 432 -2.09 -16.80 -35.73
CA MET A 432 -1.11 -17.34 -34.83
C MET A 432 -0.11 -16.21 -34.67
N TYR A 433 -0.14 -15.56 -33.51
CA TYR A 433 1.09 -14.97 -33.00
C TYR A 433 2.13 -16.07 -33.16
N PRO A 434 3.17 -15.87 -33.99
CA PRO A 434 4.13 -16.93 -34.28
C PRO A 434 4.53 -17.52 -32.93
N ASP A 435 4.37 -18.84 -32.76
CA ASP A 435 4.21 -19.62 -31.50
C ASP A 435 5.21 -19.36 -30.34
N ASP A 436 6.11 -18.37 -30.44
CA ASP A 436 7.06 -17.89 -29.42
C ASP A 436 6.97 -16.37 -29.11
N GLU A 437 6.09 -15.63 -29.80
CA GLU A 437 5.85 -14.19 -29.62
C GLU A 437 4.38 -13.90 -29.30
N ARG A 438 3.86 -14.60 -28.29
CA ARG A 438 3.35 -13.78 -27.19
C ARG A 438 4.55 -12.96 -26.73
N VAL A 439 4.78 -11.79 -27.33
CA VAL A 439 5.24 -10.68 -26.50
C VAL A 439 4.25 -10.76 -25.37
N ASP A 440 4.68 -11.27 -24.22
CA ASP A 440 3.85 -11.39 -23.04
C ASP A 440 3.31 -9.98 -22.83
N ALA A 441 2.13 -9.71 -23.39
CA ALA A 441 1.40 -8.48 -23.12
C ALA A 441 1.19 -8.46 -21.61
N ASP A 442 1.00 -9.64 -21.01
CA ASP A 442 0.94 -9.85 -19.57
C ASP A 442 2.30 -9.78 -18.86
N SER A 443 3.42 -9.62 -19.57
CA SER A 443 4.71 -9.43 -18.90
C SER A 443 4.70 -8.01 -18.36
N PRO A 444 4.82 -7.83 -17.04
CA PRO A 444 4.84 -6.50 -16.45
C PRO A 444 5.98 -5.61 -16.99
N TRP A 445 6.95 -6.20 -17.70
CA TRP A 445 8.12 -5.53 -18.26
C TRP A 445 7.95 -5.04 -19.71
N SER A 446 6.89 -5.42 -20.42
CA SER A 446 6.69 -5.06 -21.84
C SER A 446 6.06 -3.67 -22.03
N TYR A 447 5.23 -3.22 -21.09
CA TYR A 447 4.50 -1.93 -21.19
C TYR A 447 5.33 -0.68 -20.86
N SER A 448 6.52 -0.82 -20.25
CA SER A 448 7.19 0.32 -19.60
C SER A 448 8.15 1.13 -20.50
N VAL A 449 8.35 0.76 -21.76
CA VAL A 449 9.33 1.43 -22.64
C VAL A 449 8.67 1.84 -23.97
N GLN A 450 7.92 2.94 -23.95
CA GLN A 450 7.78 3.75 -25.17
C GLN A 450 9.17 4.32 -25.47
N LYS A 451 9.67 4.20 -26.71
CA LYS A 451 11.00 4.72 -27.13
C LYS A 451 10.95 6.26 -27.24
N PRO A 452 11.40 7.08 -26.26
CA PRO A 452 11.64 8.47 -26.55
C PRO A 452 12.84 8.58 -27.50
N GLU A 453 12.81 9.51 -28.45
CA GLU A 453 13.90 9.78 -29.39
C GLU A 453 15.24 10.18 -28.69
N ASN A 454 15.26 10.30 -27.35
CA ASN A 454 16.45 10.60 -26.55
C ASN A 454 16.50 9.78 -25.24
N GLU A 455 16.70 8.46 -25.35
CA GLU A 455 16.85 7.61 -24.16
C GLU A 455 18.14 7.90 -23.39
N SER A 456 17.95 8.29 -22.12
CA SER A 456 19.05 8.39 -21.15
C SER A 456 19.73 7.02 -20.94
N VAL A 457 21.01 7.01 -20.54
CA VAL A 457 21.74 5.76 -20.23
C VAL A 457 21.00 4.89 -19.20
N PRO A 458 20.43 5.44 -18.11
CA PRO A 458 19.59 4.65 -17.20
C PRO A 458 18.41 3.96 -17.86
N LEU A 459 17.71 4.61 -18.79
CA LEU A 459 16.59 4.01 -19.51
C LEU A 459 17.05 2.87 -20.44
N ARG A 460 18.19 3.04 -21.12
CA ARG A 460 18.77 1.96 -21.94
C ARG A 460 19.19 0.76 -21.10
N LEU A 461 19.80 0.99 -19.94
CA LEU A 461 20.16 -0.07 -19.00
C LEU A 461 18.91 -0.79 -18.47
N PHE A 462 17.83 -0.04 -18.20
CA PHE A 462 16.54 -0.61 -17.82
C PHE A 462 15.98 -1.50 -18.94
N ALA A 463 15.94 -1.01 -20.18
CA ALA A 463 15.46 -1.79 -21.32
C ALA A 463 16.26 -3.09 -21.53
N ILE A 464 17.59 -3.05 -21.42
CA ILE A 464 18.46 -4.25 -21.47
C ILE A 464 18.14 -5.18 -20.30
N GLY A 465 18.02 -4.64 -19.09
CA GLY A 465 17.69 -5.40 -17.90
C GLY A 465 16.34 -6.11 -18.01
N SER A 466 15.33 -5.46 -18.59
CA SER A 466 13.99 -6.02 -18.84
C SER A 466 14.04 -7.23 -19.75
N GLU A 467 14.73 -7.13 -20.88
CA GLU A 467 14.89 -8.28 -21.79
C GLU A 467 15.71 -9.40 -21.15
N LEU A 468 16.74 -9.05 -20.36
CA LEU A 468 17.52 -10.06 -19.65
C LEU A 468 16.68 -10.78 -18.58
N ALA A 469 15.81 -10.06 -17.86
CA ALA A 469 14.93 -10.65 -16.85
C ALA A 469 14.02 -11.73 -17.46
N LYS A 470 13.48 -11.50 -18.67
CA LYS A 470 12.68 -12.50 -19.41
C LYS A 470 13.48 -13.78 -19.68
N ILE A 471 14.74 -13.64 -20.15
CA ILE A 471 15.63 -14.78 -20.38
C ILE A 471 15.90 -15.54 -19.07
N VAL A 472 16.15 -14.83 -17.97
CA VAL A 472 16.42 -15.44 -16.66
C VAL A 472 15.21 -16.22 -16.14
N VAL A 473 13.98 -15.72 -16.33
CA VAL A 473 12.75 -16.42 -15.92
C VAL A 473 12.63 -17.79 -16.61
N GLU A 474 12.94 -17.88 -17.91
CA GLU A 474 12.94 -19.17 -18.62
C GLU A 474 14.04 -20.11 -18.13
N LEU A 475 15.25 -19.60 -17.89
CA LEU A 475 16.37 -20.41 -17.40
C LEU A 475 16.12 -20.96 -15.98
N LYS A 476 15.35 -20.29 -15.14
CA LYS A 476 15.02 -20.76 -13.79
C LYS A 476 14.24 -22.05 -13.75
N GLN A 477 13.65 -22.47 -14.87
CA GLN A 477 12.91 -23.73 -14.97
C GLN A 477 13.81 -24.95 -14.73
N THR A 478 15.12 -24.85 -14.94
CA THR A 478 16.06 -25.96 -14.69
C THR A 478 17.20 -25.54 -13.75
N PRO A 479 17.48 -26.31 -12.68
CA PRO A 479 18.61 -26.03 -11.78
C PRO A 479 19.98 -26.03 -12.47
N GLU A 480 20.12 -26.77 -13.57
CA GLU A 480 21.35 -26.88 -14.38
C GLU A 480 21.77 -25.55 -15.00
N ASP A 481 20.83 -24.62 -15.21
CA ASP A 481 21.07 -23.32 -15.86
C ASP A 481 21.58 -22.25 -14.91
N ARG A 482 21.74 -22.57 -13.62
CA ARG A 482 22.25 -21.63 -12.62
C ARG A 482 23.58 -20.96 -13.02
N PRO A 483 24.59 -21.67 -13.58
CA PRO A 483 25.82 -21.04 -14.04
C PRO A 483 25.61 -20.00 -15.15
N SER A 484 24.64 -20.23 -16.03
CA SER A 484 24.27 -19.28 -17.11
C SER A 484 23.64 -18.03 -16.53
N ILE A 485 22.71 -18.18 -15.57
CA ILE A 485 22.07 -17.06 -14.86
C ILE A 485 23.14 -16.21 -14.14
N GLU A 486 24.05 -16.83 -13.39
CA GLU A 486 25.12 -16.10 -12.69
C GLU A 486 26.09 -15.38 -13.66
N ALA A 487 26.39 -15.99 -14.81
CA ALA A 487 27.24 -15.37 -15.82
C ALA A 487 26.56 -14.13 -16.43
N LEU A 488 25.28 -14.25 -16.79
CA LEU A 488 24.47 -13.15 -17.32
C LEU A 488 24.33 -12.00 -16.31
N LYS A 489 24.02 -12.31 -15.05
CA LYS A 489 23.93 -11.33 -13.96
C LYS A 489 25.23 -10.56 -13.80
N ARG A 490 26.37 -11.27 -13.77
CA ARG A 490 27.69 -10.65 -13.68
C ARG A 490 27.97 -9.74 -14.86
N ASP A 491 27.69 -10.18 -16.08
CA ASP A 491 27.99 -9.41 -17.29
C ASP A 491 27.10 -8.15 -17.37
N PHE A 492 25.83 -8.23 -16.96
CA PHE A 492 24.96 -7.07 -16.81
C PHE A 492 25.41 -6.12 -15.69
N GLY A 493 25.84 -6.66 -14.55
CA GLY A 493 26.42 -5.87 -13.46
C GLY A 493 27.65 -5.09 -13.91
N ASN A 494 28.56 -5.72 -14.65
CA ASN A 494 29.73 -5.06 -15.24
C ASN A 494 29.32 -3.94 -16.21
N LEU A 495 28.32 -4.19 -17.07
CA LEU A 495 27.80 -3.17 -18.00
C LEU A 495 27.29 -1.95 -17.25
N ARG A 496 26.50 -2.16 -16.20
CA ARG A 496 25.97 -1.08 -15.35
C ARG A 496 27.09 -0.27 -14.70
N GLU A 497 28.06 -0.93 -14.08
CA GLU A 497 29.19 -0.28 -13.41
C GLU A 497 29.98 0.61 -14.39
N VAL A 498 30.29 0.09 -15.57
CA VAL A 498 31.02 0.85 -16.60
C VAL A 498 30.19 2.01 -17.16
N ALA A 499 28.90 1.79 -17.44
CA ALA A 499 28.01 2.80 -18.01
C ALA A 499 27.67 3.94 -17.03
N GLN A 500 27.67 3.66 -15.73
CA GLN A 500 27.40 4.65 -14.67
C GLN A 500 28.67 5.28 -14.11
N SER A 501 29.85 4.88 -14.59
CA SER A 501 31.13 5.44 -14.15
C SER A 501 31.24 6.93 -14.44
N GLY A 502 31.61 7.70 -13.42
CA GLY A 502 31.97 9.12 -13.57
C GLY A 502 33.30 9.34 -14.32
N ASP A 503 34.10 8.29 -14.52
CA ASP A 503 35.34 8.34 -15.31
C ASP A 503 35.04 7.95 -16.76
N LEU A 504 34.83 8.97 -17.60
CA LEU A 504 34.55 8.80 -19.03
C LEU A 504 35.67 8.08 -19.79
N SER A 505 36.93 8.21 -19.36
CA SER A 505 38.06 7.55 -20.03
C SER A 505 38.06 6.06 -19.71
N LEU A 506 37.77 5.70 -18.46
CA LEU A 506 37.62 4.31 -18.06
C LEU A 506 36.39 3.68 -18.73
N ALA A 507 35.27 4.40 -18.73
CA ALA A 507 34.03 3.94 -19.38
C ALA A 507 34.27 3.65 -20.87
N ALA A 508 34.87 4.59 -21.61
CA ALA A 508 35.19 4.40 -23.03
C ALA A 508 36.17 3.24 -23.28
N ALA A 509 37.10 2.96 -22.37
CA ALA A 509 38.08 1.88 -22.53
C ALA A 509 37.51 0.49 -22.22
N LEU A 510 36.46 0.40 -21.39
CA LEU A 510 35.92 -0.88 -20.90
C LEU A 510 34.58 -1.27 -21.51
N ILE A 511 33.82 -0.32 -22.05
CA ILE A 511 32.44 -0.58 -22.48
C ILE A 511 32.35 -1.60 -23.62
N GLU A 512 33.18 -1.49 -24.65
CA GLU A 512 33.23 -2.45 -25.76
C GLU A 512 33.60 -3.88 -25.28
N PRO A 513 34.72 -4.09 -24.52
CA PRO A 513 35.02 -5.40 -23.96
C PRO A 513 33.90 -6.01 -23.10
N VAL A 514 33.16 -5.18 -22.35
CA VAL A 514 32.06 -5.65 -21.51
C VAL A 514 30.86 -6.08 -22.37
N LEU A 515 30.51 -5.31 -23.40
CA LEU A 515 29.45 -5.66 -24.35
C LEU A 515 29.79 -6.95 -25.11
N ASP A 516 31.02 -7.09 -25.61
CA ASP A 516 31.49 -8.30 -26.30
C ASP A 516 31.35 -9.54 -25.40
N ARG A 517 31.80 -9.42 -24.15
CA ARG A 517 31.71 -10.51 -23.18
C ARG A 517 30.26 -10.91 -22.89
N PHE A 518 29.38 -9.92 -22.76
CA PHE A 518 27.97 -10.18 -22.51
C PHE A 518 27.31 -10.88 -23.71
N CYS A 519 27.60 -10.45 -24.94
CA CYS A 519 27.17 -11.13 -26.16
C CYS A 519 27.72 -12.57 -26.27
N GLU A 520 28.96 -12.84 -25.85
CA GLU A 520 29.50 -14.22 -25.78
C GLU A 520 28.66 -15.10 -24.84
N THR A 521 28.30 -14.59 -23.67
CA THR A 521 27.46 -15.32 -22.71
C THR A 521 26.07 -15.58 -23.28
N LEU A 522 25.44 -14.59 -23.92
CA LEU A 522 24.14 -14.77 -24.60
C LEU A 522 24.21 -15.82 -25.72
N ASN A 523 25.28 -15.85 -26.50
CA ASN A 523 25.48 -16.89 -27.52
C ASN A 523 25.63 -18.29 -26.91
N GLY A 524 26.28 -18.41 -25.75
CA GLY A 524 26.37 -19.67 -25.01
C GLY A 524 25.01 -20.17 -24.52
N VAL A 525 24.15 -19.26 -24.06
CA VAL A 525 22.77 -19.55 -23.67
C VAL A 525 21.95 -19.99 -24.88
N ALA A 526 21.97 -19.23 -25.98
CA ALA A 526 21.27 -19.58 -27.23
C ALA A 526 21.70 -20.96 -27.77
N ALA A 527 22.99 -21.30 -27.68
CA ALA A 527 23.49 -22.61 -28.12
C ALA A 527 23.01 -23.78 -27.23
N SER A 528 22.65 -23.51 -25.97
CA SER A 528 22.21 -24.53 -25.01
C SER A 528 20.68 -24.62 -24.91
N HIS A 529 19.98 -23.56 -25.30
CA HIS A 529 18.52 -23.42 -25.21
C HIS A 529 17.96 -22.89 -26.54
N GLU A 530 17.52 -23.81 -27.41
CA GLU A 530 17.03 -23.47 -28.75
C GLU A 530 15.90 -22.43 -28.71
N GLN A 531 14.98 -22.56 -27.74
CA GLN A 531 13.85 -21.64 -27.54
C GLN A 531 14.29 -20.20 -27.20
N LEU A 532 15.44 -20.01 -26.57
CA LEU A 532 15.95 -18.68 -26.20
C LEU A 532 16.76 -18.00 -27.31
N THR A 533 17.02 -18.68 -28.43
CA THR A 533 17.90 -18.20 -29.50
C THR A 533 17.47 -16.83 -30.04
N LYS A 534 16.18 -16.64 -30.31
CA LYS A 534 15.65 -15.37 -30.85
C LYS A 534 15.81 -14.23 -29.86
N ARG A 535 15.46 -14.45 -28.58
CA ARG A 535 15.57 -13.44 -27.50
C ARG A 535 17.02 -13.06 -27.23
N CYS A 536 17.93 -14.03 -27.17
CA CYS A 536 19.37 -13.78 -27.02
C CYS A 536 19.95 -13.00 -28.20
N ALA A 537 19.53 -13.32 -29.44
CA ALA A 537 19.97 -12.58 -30.63
C ALA A 537 19.44 -11.14 -30.63
N ASP A 538 18.19 -10.92 -30.24
CA ASP A 538 17.62 -9.58 -30.14
C ASP A 538 18.35 -8.73 -29.10
N LEU A 539 18.51 -9.26 -27.88
CA LEU A 539 19.24 -8.57 -26.82
C LEU A 539 20.69 -8.28 -27.21
N SER A 540 21.35 -9.20 -27.92
CA SER A 540 22.71 -8.96 -28.45
C SER A 540 22.73 -7.81 -29.46
N ARG A 541 21.73 -7.68 -30.35
CA ARG A 541 21.62 -6.52 -31.25
C ARG A 541 21.44 -5.21 -30.48
N ARG A 542 20.59 -5.20 -29.45
CA ARG A 542 20.37 -4.03 -28.59
C ARG A 542 21.65 -3.64 -27.84
N LEU A 543 22.41 -4.61 -27.34
CA LEU A 543 23.71 -4.39 -26.70
C LEU A 543 24.71 -3.75 -27.66
N CYS A 544 24.80 -4.23 -28.90
CA CYS A 544 25.67 -3.62 -29.92
C CYS A 544 25.30 -2.15 -30.22
N ARG A 545 24.00 -1.84 -30.20
CA ARG A 545 23.49 -0.46 -30.41
C ARG A 545 23.54 0.41 -29.16
N PHE A 546 23.95 -0.12 -28.00
CA PHE A 546 23.92 0.62 -26.72
C PHE A 546 24.68 1.95 -26.77
N LEU A 547 25.81 1.98 -27.50
CA LEU A 547 26.67 3.15 -27.68
C LEU A 547 26.25 4.06 -28.84
N GLU A 548 25.34 3.61 -29.70
CA GLU A 548 24.90 4.41 -30.83
C GLU A 548 24.06 5.59 -30.30
N PRO A 549 24.27 6.82 -30.80
CA PRO A 549 23.33 7.88 -30.56
C PRO A 549 21.97 7.48 -31.14
N PRO A 550 20.85 7.86 -30.52
CA PRO A 550 19.53 7.59 -31.08
C PRO A 550 19.50 8.14 -32.52
N SER A 551 19.20 7.26 -33.49
CA SER A 551 19.08 7.66 -34.89
C SER A 551 17.67 8.17 -35.13
N ASP A 552 17.54 9.38 -35.69
CA ASP A 552 16.25 9.93 -36.14
C ASP A 552 15.64 9.11 -37.32
N GLU A 553 16.41 8.19 -37.90
CA GLU A 553 15.94 7.26 -38.93
C GLU A 553 15.20 6.10 -38.24
N ALA A 554 13.87 6.08 -38.34
CA ALA A 554 13.04 4.95 -37.95
C ALA A 554 13.61 3.66 -38.56
N ASP A 555 13.86 2.64 -37.72
CA ASP A 555 14.42 1.37 -38.17
C ASP A 555 13.41 0.71 -39.13
N PRO A 556 13.70 0.58 -40.43
CA PRO A 556 12.76 0.04 -41.40
C PRO A 556 12.41 -1.44 -41.16
N ALA A 557 13.04 -2.08 -40.17
CA ALA A 557 12.73 -3.44 -39.72
C ALA A 557 11.61 -3.52 -38.65
N ASP A 558 11.23 -2.41 -38.01
CA ASP A 558 10.13 -2.35 -37.02
C ASP A 558 8.78 -1.92 -37.66
N ASP A 559 8.75 -1.58 -38.96
CA ASP A 559 7.57 -1.08 -39.69
C ASP A 559 6.50 -2.15 -40.02
N ASP A 560 6.71 -3.43 -39.67
CA ASP A 560 5.73 -4.50 -39.93
C ASP A 560 4.70 -4.69 -38.78
N ASP A 561 4.87 -3.97 -37.66
CA ASP A 561 3.93 -3.91 -36.53
C ASP A 561 3.21 -2.56 -36.46
N SER A 562 2.67 -2.09 -37.58
CA SER A 562 1.81 -0.90 -37.60
C SER A 562 0.47 -1.19 -36.92
N TRP A 563 0.46 -1.24 -35.59
CA TRP A 563 -0.74 -1.10 -34.80
C TRP A 563 -1.20 0.37 -34.94
N THR A 564 -2.03 0.63 -35.95
CA THR A 564 -2.72 1.91 -36.04
C THR A 564 -3.67 2.01 -34.84
N PRO A 565 -3.54 3.02 -33.96
CA PRO A 565 -4.56 3.26 -32.95
C PRO A 565 -5.89 3.45 -33.69
N PHE A 566 -6.90 2.72 -33.28
CA PHE A 566 -8.26 2.95 -33.74
C PHE A 566 -8.63 4.40 -33.43
N ASP A 567 -8.75 5.23 -34.48
CA ASP A 567 -9.47 6.49 -34.45
C ASP A 567 -10.97 6.16 -34.29
N ASP A 568 -11.38 5.77 -33.08
CA ASP A 568 -12.79 5.87 -32.70
C ASP A 568 -13.06 7.34 -32.35
N PRO A 569 -14.01 8.01 -33.03
CA PRO A 569 -14.44 9.34 -32.62
C PRO A 569 -15.13 9.22 -31.27
N ILE A 570 -14.47 9.69 -30.21
CA ILE A 570 -15.11 9.97 -28.92
C ILE A 570 -16.11 11.11 -29.18
N ASP A 571 -17.40 10.77 -29.20
CA ASP A 571 -18.50 11.75 -29.13
C ASP A 571 -18.46 12.38 -27.74
N ASP A 572 -17.95 13.62 -27.68
CA ASP A 572 -17.73 14.45 -26.48
C ASP A 572 -19.04 15.11 -25.94
N ASP A 573 -20.21 14.64 -26.33
CA ASP A 573 -21.51 15.22 -25.95
C ASP A 573 -22.32 14.24 -25.07
N ASP A 574 -22.01 14.18 -23.77
CA ASP A 574 -23.00 14.08 -22.66
C ASP A 574 -22.33 13.62 -21.34
N VAL A 575 -21.71 14.55 -20.62
CA VAL A 575 -21.55 14.42 -19.15
C VAL A 575 -22.05 15.72 -18.50
N PRO A 576 -23.20 15.70 -17.79
CA PRO A 576 -23.66 16.85 -17.04
C PRO A 576 -22.85 16.97 -15.74
N PHE A 577 -22.08 18.07 -15.64
CA PHE A 577 -21.50 18.57 -14.39
C PHE A 577 -22.58 19.05 -13.40
#